data_AF-A0A1R0M8H5-F1
#
_entry.id   AF-A0A1R0M8H5-F1
#
_cell.length_a   1.000
_cell.length_b   1.000
_cell.length_c   1.000
_cell.angle_alpha   90.00
_cell.angle_beta   90.00
_cell.angle_gamma   90.00
#
_symmetry.space_group_name_H-M   'P 1'
#
loop_
_entity.id
_entity.type
_entity.pdbx_description
1 polymer ?
#
loop_
_entity_poly.entity_id
_entity_poly.type
_entity_poly.pdbx_seq_one_letter_code
_entity_poly.pdbx_strand_id
1 'polypeptide(L)'
;MDTRPWFETESKDIPMTMTQEITRVIGSHVVKVGERAAALSGDVHEPVYVWTREDISSAVNNGMDLVADELAGGERDTDLMNMVVNAVMTLLENPHYTLDEVITECYDEDPDEVRSWWSGW
;
A
#
# COMPACT_ATOMS: atom_id res chain seq x y z
N MET A 1 -56.18 -16.05 28.71
CA MET A 1 -54.79 -16.10 29.22
C MET A 1 -54.03 -17.13 28.40
N ASP A 2 -52.84 -16.74 27.95
CA ASP A 2 -51.80 -17.52 27.23
C ASP A 2 -52.08 -18.07 25.82
N THR A 3 -51.13 -18.10 24.86
CA THR A 3 -50.10 -17.16 24.36
C THR A 3 -49.56 -17.76 23.03
N ARG A 4 -49.58 -16.95 21.96
CA ARG A 4 -48.74 -16.93 20.72
C ARG A 4 -48.74 -18.14 19.72
N PRO A 5 -48.70 -17.85 18.40
CA PRO A 5 -48.61 -18.84 17.32
C PRO A 5 -47.16 -19.17 16.92
N TRP A 6 -46.94 -20.40 16.46
CA TRP A 6 -45.71 -20.89 15.85
C TRP A 6 -45.60 -20.37 14.40
N PHE A 7 -44.60 -19.54 14.11
CA PHE A 7 -44.13 -19.30 12.73
C PHE A 7 -42.76 -19.95 12.61
N GLU A 8 -42.70 -21.10 11.95
CA GLU A 8 -41.46 -21.60 11.36
C GLU A 8 -41.19 -20.77 10.10
N THR A 9 -40.17 -19.92 10.14
CA THR A 9 -39.67 -19.24 8.94
C THR A 9 -38.60 -20.11 8.29
N GLU A 10 -38.96 -20.79 7.20
CA GLU A 10 -37.98 -21.35 6.26
C GLU A 10 -37.09 -20.22 5.74
N SER A 11 -35.79 -20.30 6.02
CA SER A 11 -34.79 -19.38 5.48
C SER A 11 -34.57 -19.71 4.01
N LYS A 12 -35.14 -18.91 3.12
CA LYS A 12 -34.87 -18.97 1.68
C LYS A 12 -33.47 -18.44 1.43
N ASP A 13 -32.57 -19.27 0.93
CA ASP A 13 -31.24 -18.86 0.48
C ASP A 13 -31.37 -17.83 -0.64
N ILE A 14 -31.04 -16.58 -0.32
CA ILE A 14 -30.97 -15.47 -1.28
C ILE A 14 -29.62 -15.56 -1.98
N PRO A 15 -29.56 -15.54 -3.32
CA PRO A 15 -28.29 -15.55 -4.04
C PRO A 15 -27.48 -14.30 -3.66
N MET A 16 -26.30 -14.51 -3.06
CA MET A 16 -25.41 -13.42 -2.66
C MET A 16 -24.88 -12.67 -3.88
N THR A 17 -24.77 -11.36 -3.74
CA THR A 17 -24.18 -10.49 -4.76
C THR A 17 -22.65 -10.63 -4.77
N MET A 18 -22.01 -10.33 -5.90
CA MET A 18 -20.54 -10.38 -6.06
C MET A 18 -19.82 -9.49 -5.03
N THR A 19 -20.45 -8.39 -4.61
CA THR A 19 -19.96 -7.53 -3.52
C THR A 19 -19.97 -8.24 -2.16
N GLN A 20 -21.01 -9.02 -1.84
CA GLN A 20 -21.08 -9.81 -0.62
C GLN A 20 -20.09 -10.98 -0.64
N GLU A 21 -19.80 -11.53 -1.83
CA GLU A 21 -18.75 -12.54 -1.99
C GLU A 21 -17.35 -11.97 -1.75
N ILE A 22 -17.07 -10.76 -2.28
CA ILE A 22 -15.82 -10.04 -2.00
C ILE A 22 -15.70 -9.74 -0.49
N THR A 23 -16.76 -9.27 0.17
CA THR A 23 -16.75 -9.03 1.62
C THR A 23 -16.58 -10.33 2.41
N ARG A 24 -17.14 -11.46 1.96
CA ARG A 24 -16.91 -12.79 2.57
C ARG A 24 -15.46 -13.25 2.40
N VAL A 25 -14.89 -13.05 1.22
CA VAL A 25 -13.51 -13.45 0.91
C VAL A 25 -12.49 -12.59 1.67
N ILE A 26 -12.77 -11.29 1.82
CA ILE A 26 -11.84 -10.33 2.43
C ILE A 26 -12.07 -10.16 3.94
N GLY A 27 -13.28 -10.41 4.45
CA GLY A 27 -13.66 -10.19 5.86
C GLY A 27 -12.95 -11.07 6.89
N SER A 28 -12.01 -11.91 6.46
CA SER A 28 -11.24 -12.80 7.32
C SER A 28 -9.76 -12.49 7.36
N HIS A 29 -9.29 -11.36 6.84
CA HIS A 29 -7.88 -10.99 6.90
C HIS A 29 -7.83 -9.48 7.02
N VAL A 30 -7.87 -9.05 8.29
CA VAL A 30 -8.01 -7.68 8.82
C VAL A 30 -7.14 -6.70 8.04
N VAL A 31 -7.52 -5.43 7.86
CA VAL A 31 -6.67 -4.36 7.28
C VAL A 31 -6.14 -3.52 8.46
N LYS A 32 -4.91 -2.99 8.45
CA LYS A 32 -4.51 -1.88 9.36
C LYS A 32 -5.28 -0.73 8.79
N VAL A 33 -6.48 -0.57 9.29
CA VAL A 33 -7.28 0.52 8.83
C VAL A 33 -6.73 1.73 9.54
N GLY A 34 -6.14 2.63 8.76
CA GLY A 34 -5.63 3.92 9.25
C GLY A 34 -6.68 4.59 10.14
N GLU A 35 -6.24 5.49 11.01
CA GLU A 35 -6.93 6.07 12.19
C GLU A 35 -8.45 6.35 12.10
N ARG A 36 -9.04 6.40 10.91
CA ARG A 36 -10.48 6.59 10.65
C ARG A 36 -11.34 5.32 10.65
N ALA A 37 -10.78 4.14 10.83
CA ALA A 37 -11.53 2.89 10.60
C ALA A 37 -11.53 1.88 11.75
N ALA A 38 -11.29 2.37 12.96
CA ALA A 38 -11.52 1.68 14.22
C ALA A 38 -13.01 1.38 14.53
N ALA A 39 -13.97 1.67 13.64
CA ALA A 39 -15.40 1.57 13.92
C ALA A 39 -16.01 0.16 13.69
N LEU A 40 -15.23 -0.84 13.26
CA LEU A 40 -15.75 -2.14 12.83
C LEU A 40 -15.00 -3.27 13.55
N SER A 41 -15.40 -3.59 14.78
CA SER A 41 -14.86 -4.70 15.57
C SER A 41 -15.78 -5.93 15.52
N GLY A 42 -15.21 -7.08 15.17
CA GLY A 42 -15.86 -8.39 15.28
C GLY A 42 -15.03 -9.48 14.61
N ASP A 43 -14.44 -10.36 15.42
CA ASP A 43 -13.67 -11.56 15.09
C ASP A 43 -12.27 -11.36 14.46
N VAL A 44 -11.25 -11.56 15.29
CA VAL A 44 -9.83 -11.36 14.95
C VAL A 44 -9.34 -12.53 14.07
N HIS A 45 -9.26 -12.24 12.79
CA HIS A 45 -8.29 -12.86 11.92
C HIS A 45 -6.98 -12.07 11.94
N GLU A 46 -5.85 -12.69 11.57
CA GLU A 46 -4.56 -11.99 11.55
C GLU A 46 -4.68 -10.64 10.84
N PRO A 47 -4.14 -9.56 11.45
CA PRO A 47 -4.12 -8.25 10.85
C PRO A 47 -3.27 -8.26 9.58
N VAL A 48 -3.93 -8.43 8.45
CA VAL A 48 -3.42 -8.01 7.15
C VAL A 48 -3.35 -6.47 7.16
N TYR A 49 -2.40 -5.93 6.43
CA TYR A 49 -2.20 -4.50 6.35
C TYR A 49 -2.22 -4.16 4.87
N VAL A 50 -3.15 -3.29 4.49
CA VAL A 50 -3.33 -2.87 3.10
C VAL A 50 -3.13 -1.37 3.08
N TRP A 51 -2.25 -0.92 2.19
CA TRP A 51 -1.93 0.47 1.97
C TRP A 51 -2.22 0.80 0.51
N THR A 52 -2.70 2.01 0.25
CA THR A 52 -2.84 2.48 -1.13
C THR A 52 -1.48 2.92 -1.67
N ARG A 53 -1.41 3.13 -2.99
CA ARG A 53 -0.23 3.72 -3.63
C ARG A 53 0.10 5.08 -3.01
N GLU A 54 -0.92 5.89 -2.72
CA GLU A 54 -0.78 7.20 -2.09
C GLU A 54 -0.29 7.12 -0.64
N ASP A 55 -0.73 6.12 0.13
CA ASP A 55 -0.23 5.88 1.49
C ASP A 55 1.28 5.60 1.47
N ILE A 56 1.72 4.73 0.54
CA ILE A 56 3.13 4.37 0.41
C ILE A 56 3.95 5.56 -0.09
N SER A 57 3.45 6.28 -1.11
CA SER A 57 4.07 7.52 -1.60
C SER A 57 4.26 8.52 -0.46
N SER A 58 3.22 8.75 0.35
CA SER A 58 3.29 9.70 1.46
C SER A 58 4.29 9.25 2.53
N ALA A 59 4.26 7.96 2.89
CA ALA A 59 5.19 7.41 3.88
C ALA A 59 6.65 7.52 3.45
N VAL A 60 6.96 7.21 2.18
CA VAL A 60 8.32 7.25 1.65
C VAL A 60 8.83 8.69 1.52
N ASN A 61 8.03 9.62 1.01
CA ASN A 61 8.41 11.04 0.94
C ASN A 61 8.62 11.64 2.34
N ASN A 62 7.73 11.37 3.30
CA ASN A 62 7.94 11.83 4.68
C ASN A 62 9.22 11.23 5.29
N GLY A 63 9.56 9.99 4.95
CA GLY A 63 10.81 9.37 5.38
C GLY A 63 12.05 10.04 4.79
N MET A 64 11.99 10.43 3.50
CA MET A 64 13.01 11.24 2.85
C MET A 64 13.18 12.59 3.57
N ASP A 65 12.09 13.31 3.83
CA ASP A 65 12.13 14.62 4.50
C ASP A 65 12.84 14.53 5.87
N LEU A 66 12.52 13.51 6.67
CA LEU A 66 13.17 13.28 7.97
C LEU A 66 14.68 13.06 7.88
N VAL A 67 15.15 12.39 6.83
CA VAL A 67 16.59 12.14 6.62
C VAL A 67 17.27 13.37 6.03
N ALA A 68 16.61 14.04 5.09
CA ALA A 68 17.09 15.27 4.46
C ALA A 68 17.29 16.40 5.49
N ASP A 69 16.43 16.50 6.51
CA ASP A 69 16.56 17.48 7.59
C ASP A 69 17.84 17.30 8.43
N GLU A 70 18.34 16.05 8.55
CA GLU A 70 19.53 15.73 9.35
C GLU A 70 20.83 15.77 8.52
N LEU A 71 20.73 15.52 7.22
CA LEU A 71 21.85 15.71 6.30
C LEU A 71 21.99 17.20 6.01
N ALA A 72 23.20 17.76 6.06
CA ALA A 72 23.46 19.14 5.63
C ALA A 72 23.40 19.27 4.09
N GLY A 73 22.41 18.64 3.47
CA GLY A 73 22.41 17.94 2.19
C GLY A 73 23.03 18.68 1.01
N GLY A 74 23.90 17.98 0.30
CA GLY A 74 24.28 18.35 -1.06
C GLY A 74 23.27 17.80 -2.08
N GLU A 75 23.25 18.40 -3.27
CA GLU A 75 22.42 18.01 -4.42
C GLU A 75 22.41 16.48 -4.65
N ARG A 76 23.58 15.85 -4.57
CA ARG A 76 23.75 14.38 -4.65
C ARG A 76 22.85 13.59 -3.71
N ASP A 77 22.81 13.97 -2.43
CA ASP A 77 22.08 13.18 -1.43
C ASP A 77 20.57 13.28 -1.70
N THR A 78 20.10 14.45 -2.12
CA THR A 78 18.73 14.68 -2.58
C THR A 78 18.39 13.84 -3.82
N ASP A 79 19.27 13.80 -4.81
CA ASP A 79 19.05 13.02 -6.04
C ASP A 79 18.97 11.52 -5.75
N LEU A 80 19.85 11.02 -4.89
CA LEU A 80 19.83 9.62 -4.44
C LEU A 80 18.56 9.28 -3.67
N MET A 81 18.10 10.16 -2.77
CA MET A 81 16.87 9.95 -2.03
C MET A 81 15.65 9.94 -2.97
N ASN A 82 15.57 10.89 -3.90
CA ASN A 82 14.53 10.92 -4.93
C ASN A 82 14.53 9.64 -5.79
N MET A 83 15.69 9.11 -6.14
CA MET A 83 15.80 7.85 -6.87
C MET A 83 15.22 6.68 -6.08
N VAL A 84 15.46 6.62 -4.77
CA VAL A 84 14.85 5.58 -3.92
C VAL A 84 13.32 5.72 -3.91
N VAL A 85 12.79 6.94 -3.78
CA VAL A 85 11.34 7.18 -3.82
C VAL A 85 10.74 6.68 -5.15
N ASN A 86 11.30 7.10 -6.27
CA ASN A 86 10.85 6.70 -7.60
C ASN A 86 10.94 5.18 -7.80
N ALA A 87 12.05 4.57 -7.39
CA ALA A 87 12.23 3.12 -7.48
C ALA A 87 11.18 2.35 -6.68
N VAL A 88 10.88 2.78 -5.44
CA VAL A 88 9.83 2.16 -4.63
C VAL A 88 8.49 2.25 -5.36
N MET A 89 8.13 3.42 -5.86
CA MET A 89 6.85 3.63 -6.55
C MET A 89 6.72 2.82 -7.84
N THR A 90 7.81 2.61 -8.57
CA THR A 90 7.85 1.77 -9.78
C THR A 90 7.76 0.28 -9.45
N LEU A 91 8.48 -0.17 -8.42
CA LEU A 91 8.51 -1.58 -8.01
C LEU A 91 7.18 -2.06 -7.38
N LEU A 92 6.35 -1.15 -6.87
CA LEU A 92 4.98 -1.49 -6.45
C LEU A 92 4.12 -2.01 -7.62
N GLU A 93 4.36 -1.50 -8.83
CA GLU A 93 3.64 -1.89 -10.05
C GLU A 93 4.39 -2.97 -10.83
N ASN A 94 5.73 -2.91 -10.80
CA ASN A 94 6.62 -3.77 -11.57
C ASN A 94 7.67 -4.43 -10.65
N PRO A 95 7.28 -5.40 -9.80
CA PRO A 95 8.14 -5.93 -8.73
C PRO A 95 9.36 -6.72 -9.21
N HIS A 96 9.47 -6.94 -10.52
CA HIS A 96 10.57 -7.69 -11.14
C HIS A 96 11.55 -6.81 -11.91
N TYR A 97 11.30 -5.50 -11.99
CA TYR A 97 12.21 -4.59 -12.69
C TYR A 97 13.59 -4.57 -12.03
N THR A 98 14.60 -4.57 -12.88
CA THR A 98 15.99 -4.28 -12.53
C THR A 98 16.18 -2.79 -12.30
N LEU A 99 17.33 -2.40 -11.74
CA LEU A 99 17.66 -0.99 -11.58
C LEU A 99 17.64 -0.22 -12.91
N ASP A 100 18.07 -0.83 -14.01
CA ASP A 100 18.13 -0.16 -15.31
C ASP A 100 16.74 0.07 -15.88
N GLU A 101 15.84 -0.91 -15.73
CA GLU A 101 14.44 -0.76 -16.11
C GLU A 101 13.74 0.31 -15.26
N VAL A 102 14.04 0.38 -13.95
CA VAL A 102 13.54 1.46 -13.09
C VAL A 102 14.07 2.82 -13.54
N ILE A 103 15.36 2.92 -13.87
CA ILE A 103 15.95 4.18 -14.33
C ILE A 103 15.31 4.63 -15.63
N THR A 104 15.21 3.73 -16.61
CA THR A 104 14.57 4.02 -17.92
C THR A 104 13.09 4.41 -17.79
N GLU A 105 12.39 3.90 -16.77
CA GLU A 105 11.00 4.29 -16.52
C GLU A 105 10.87 5.66 -15.82
N CYS A 106 11.82 6.00 -14.94
CA CYS A 106 11.72 7.17 -14.06
C CYS A 106 12.48 8.40 -14.54
N TYR A 107 13.43 8.24 -15.46
CA TYR A 107 14.38 9.27 -15.88
C TYR A 107 14.50 9.30 -17.40
N ASP A 108 14.78 10.49 -17.95
CA ASP A 108 15.01 10.66 -19.39
C ASP A 108 16.49 10.37 -19.76
N GLU A 109 17.36 10.23 -18.75
CA GLU A 109 18.79 9.92 -18.89
C GLU A 109 19.08 8.42 -19.00
N ASP A 110 20.21 8.08 -19.62
CA ASP A 110 20.68 6.70 -19.71
C ASP A 110 21.07 6.14 -18.31
N PRO A 111 20.92 4.82 -18.05
CA PRO A 111 21.28 4.23 -16.76
C PRO A 111 22.72 4.49 -16.29
N ASP A 112 23.67 4.60 -17.23
CA ASP A 112 25.05 4.91 -16.91
C ASP A 112 25.24 6.37 -16.47
N GLU A 113 24.44 7.29 -17.01
CA GLU A 113 24.42 8.70 -16.60
C GLU A 113 23.84 8.85 -15.20
N VAL A 114 22.72 8.18 -14.90
CA VAL A 114 22.14 8.19 -13.55
C VAL A 114 23.09 7.54 -12.53
N ARG A 115 23.76 6.44 -12.88
CA ARG A 115 24.80 5.82 -12.01
C ARG A 115 25.98 6.75 -11.72
N SER A 116 26.24 7.71 -12.60
CA SER A 116 27.32 8.69 -12.39
C SER A 116 27.11 9.57 -11.15
N TRP A 117 25.87 9.72 -10.68
CA TRP A 117 25.55 10.52 -9.49
C TRP A 117 26.20 9.98 -8.21
N TRP A 118 26.54 8.69 -8.16
CA TRP A 118 27.23 8.06 -7.02
C TRP A 118 28.53 7.34 -7.37
N SER A 119 28.89 7.21 -8.65
CA SER A 119 30.18 6.63 -9.04
C SER A 119 31.25 7.72 -9.14
N GLY A 120 32.22 7.76 -8.23
CA GLY A 120 33.33 8.73 -8.32
C GLY A 120 34.06 9.07 -7.03
N TRP A 121 34.04 8.19 -6.03
CA TRP A 121 34.65 8.40 -4.72
C TRP A 121 35.69 7.32 -4.42
#